data_AF-A0A9D8IYW7-F1
#
_entry.id   AF-A0A9D8IYW7-F1
#
_cell.length_a   1.000
_cell.length_b   1.000
_cell.length_c   1.000
_cell.angle_alpha   90.00
_cell.angle_beta   90.00
_cell.angle_gamma   90.00
#
_symmetry.space_group_name_H-M   'P 1'
#
loop_
_entity.id
_entity.type
_entity.pdbx_description
1 polymer ?
#
loop_
_entity_poly.entity_id
_entity_poly.type
_entity_poly.pdbx_seq_one_letter_code
_entity_poly.pdbx_strand_id
1 'polypeptide(L)'
;MSCEVFERQISQAIDHELNDTDAVDLFSHMSGCAGCREFHRSSLKLHTILLKSDDGAYLERATPRGDIRRGVPSATGKPFAFFRRSLTISRLAAAVVLALTIIITATISSVWSAKATGDSIRIEYVSTYPLIDVQEYSLIEKKPQ
;
A
#
# COMPACT_ATOMS: atom_id res chain seq x y z
N MET A 1 3.45 0.35 19.61
CA MET A 1 2.08 -0.23 19.47
C MET A 1 2.17 -1.53 18.69
N SER A 2 1.31 -2.51 18.98
CA SER A 2 1.24 -3.75 18.20
C SER A 2 0.54 -3.51 16.86
N CYS A 3 0.85 -4.32 15.84
CA CYS A 3 0.20 -4.24 14.53
C CYS A 3 -1.33 -4.39 14.62
N GLU A 4 -1.84 -5.15 15.60
CA GLU A 4 -3.28 -5.36 15.85
C GLU A 4 -4.04 -4.05 16.10
N VAL A 5 -3.41 -3.05 16.73
CA VAL A 5 -4.02 -1.74 16.95
C VAL A 5 -4.20 -1.00 15.62
N PHE A 6 -3.17 -1.02 14.78
CA PHE A 6 -3.21 -0.38 13.47
C PHE A 6 -4.14 -1.11 12.49
N GLU A 7 -4.27 -2.43 12.57
CA GLU A 7 -5.26 -3.18 11.79
C GLU A 7 -6.69 -2.73 12.11
N ARG A 8 -6.99 -2.46 13.39
CA ARG A 8 -8.29 -1.90 13.80
C ARG A 8 -8.50 -0.48 13.26
N GLN A 9 -7.47 0.37 13.35
CA GLN A 9 -7.52 1.73 12.81
C GLN A 9 -7.68 1.73 11.28
N ILE A 10 -7.08 0.77 10.58
CA ILE A 10 -7.28 0.58 9.13
C ILE A 10 -8.75 0.30 8.81
N SER A 11 -9.41 -0.57 9.57
CA SER A 11 -10.84 -0.83 9.41
C SER A 11 -11.67 0.45 9.62
N GLN A 12 -11.41 1.17 10.71
CA GLN A 12 -12.08 2.45 11.00
C GLN A 12 -11.84 3.49 9.89
N ALA A 13 -10.64 3.54 9.32
CA ALA A 13 -10.32 4.46 8.24
C ALA A 13 -11.12 4.17 6.95
N ILE A 14 -11.33 2.88 6.63
CA ILE A 14 -12.13 2.46 5.48
C ILE A 14 -13.60 2.86 5.65
N ASP A 15 -14.11 2.76 6.88
CA ASP A 15 -15.49 3.10 7.24
C ASP A 15 -15.69 4.61 7.56
N HIS A 16 -14.65 5.44 7.37
CA HIS A 16 -14.63 6.88 7.70
C HIS A 16 -14.90 7.21 9.18
N GLU A 17 -14.55 6.30 10.10
CA GLU A 17 -14.70 6.45 11.55
C GLU A 17 -13.40 6.83 12.28
N LEU A 18 -12.27 6.91 11.57
CA LEU A 18 -10.97 7.21 12.17
C LEU A 18 -10.81 8.72 12.39
N ASN A 19 -10.41 9.12 13.61
CA ASN A 19 -10.11 10.51 13.94
C ASN A 19 -8.82 10.99 13.26
N ASP A 20 -8.74 12.30 12.97
CA ASP A 20 -7.57 12.91 12.31
C ASP A 20 -6.25 12.68 13.05
N THR A 21 -6.27 12.73 14.39
CA THR A 21 -5.09 12.49 15.22
C THR A 21 -4.55 11.07 15.04
N ASP A 22 -5.44 10.08 15.01
CA ASP A 22 -5.09 8.67 14.86
C ASP A 22 -4.66 8.33 13.42
N ALA A 23 -5.16 9.09 12.44
CA ALA A 23 -4.79 8.94 11.04
C ALA A 23 -3.29 9.24 10.81
N VAL A 24 -2.74 10.28 11.45
CA VAL A 24 -1.30 10.62 11.33
C VAL A 24 -0.42 9.47 11.81
N ASP A 25 -0.74 8.89 12.96
CA ASP A 25 -0.01 7.77 13.54
C ASP A 25 -0.12 6.51 12.69
N LEU A 26 -1.32 6.24 12.15
CA LEU A 26 -1.55 5.12 11.24
C LEU A 26 -0.69 5.24 9.96
N PHE A 27 -0.68 6.41 9.30
CA PHE A 27 0.11 6.62 8.09
C PHE A 27 1.62 6.53 8.36
N SER A 28 2.06 7.09 9.49
CA SER A 28 3.44 6.94 9.96
C SER A 28 3.83 5.46 10.11
N HIS A 29 3.00 4.65 10.77
CA HIS A 29 3.24 3.22 10.91
C HIS A 29 3.24 2.47 9.57
N MET A 30 2.26 2.75 8.71
CA MET A 30 2.14 2.11 7.38
C MET A 30 3.34 2.42 6.46
N SER A 31 4.07 3.51 6.68
CA SER A 31 5.30 3.80 5.93
C SER A 31 6.41 2.76 6.19
N GLY A 32 6.51 2.26 7.44
CA GLY A 32 7.52 1.29 7.86
C GLY A 32 7.06 -0.17 7.86
N CYS A 33 5.76 -0.43 7.98
CA CYS A 33 5.23 -1.78 8.18
C CYS A 33 4.63 -2.39 6.90
N ALA A 34 5.30 -3.38 6.32
CA ALA A 34 4.80 -4.09 5.14
C ALA A 34 3.51 -4.88 5.40
N GLY A 35 3.36 -5.45 6.59
CA GLY A 35 2.16 -6.22 6.97
C GLY A 35 0.89 -5.36 6.97
N CYS A 36 0.93 -4.19 7.62
CA CYS A 36 -0.21 -3.27 7.66
C CYS A 36 -0.56 -2.69 6.28
N ARG A 37 0.43 -2.48 5.39
CA ARG A 37 0.16 -2.08 4.00
C ARG A 37 -0.58 -3.16 3.22
N GLU A 38 -0.18 -4.42 3.38
CA GLU A 38 -0.83 -5.53 2.70
C GLU A 38 -2.24 -5.78 3.24
N PHE A 39 -2.42 -5.65 4.57
CA PHE A 39 -3.74 -5.69 5.19
C PHE A 39 -4.66 -4.58 4.64
N HIS A 40 -4.20 -3.33 4.59
CA HIS A 40 -4.98 -2.22 4.04
C HIS A 40 -5.39 -2.46 2.57
N ARG A 41 -4.49 -2.94 1.71
CA ARG A 41 -4.82 -3.29 0.32
C ARG A 41 -5.88 -4.39 0.23
N SER A 42 -5.74 -5.42 1.06
CA SER A 42 -6.68 -6.55 1.09
C SER A 42 -8.06 -6.11 1.54
N SER A 43 -8.14 -5.27 2.57
CA SER A 43 -9.39 -4.72 3.10
C SER A 43 -10.08 -3.80 2.09
N LEU A 44 -9.35 -2.91 1.40
CA LEU A 44 -9.92 -2.10 0.32
C LEU A 44 -10.44 -2.96 -0.84
N LYS A 45 -9.69 -4.01 -1.22
CA LYS A 45 -10.14 -4.95 -2.26
C LYS A 45 -11.42 -5.66 -1.84
N LEU A 46 -11.54 -6.10 -0.59
CA LEU A 46 -12.77 -6.71 -0.09
C LEU A 46 -13.93 -5.71 -0.08
N HIS A 47 -13.71 -4.49 0.40
CA HIS A 47 -14.72 -3.43 0.43
C HIS A 47 -15.26 -3.11 -0.97
N THR A 48 -14.38 -2.97 -1.97
CA THR A 48 -14.81 -2.75 -3.37
C THR A 48 -15.60 -3.93 -3.95
N ILE A 49 -15.26 -5.18 -3.61
CA ILE A 49 -16.05 -6.35 -4.02
C ILE A 49 -17.45 -6.31 -3.39
N LEU A 50 -17.54 -5.98 -2.10
CA LEU A 50 -18.81 -5.88 -1.38
C LEU A 50 -19.70 -4.78 -1.94
N LEU A 51 -19.15 -3.59 -2.19
CA LEU A 51 -19.89 -2.50 -2.82
C LEU A 51 -20.40 -2.88 -4.22
N LYS A 52 -19.58 -3.54 -5.03
CA LYS A 52 -19.96 -3.98 -6.37
C LYS A 52 -21.03 -5.09 -6.35
N SER A 53 -21.07 -5.92 -5.31
CA SER A 53 -22.11 -6.94 -5.16
C SER A 53 -23.49 -6.36 -4.80
N ASP A 54 -23.54 -5.09 -4.40
CA ASP A 54 -24.77 -4.40 -3.99
C ASP A 54 -25.46 -3.62 -5.13
N ASP A 55 -24.97 -3.75 -6.37
CA ASP A 55 -25.50 -3.09 -7.59
C ASP A 55 -26.89 -3.63 -8.06
N GLY A 56 -27.79 -3.99 -7.14
CA GLY A 56 -29.23 -3.91 -7.42
C GLY A 56 -29.99 -5.21 -7.75
N ALA A 57 -29.52 -6.38 -7.32
CA ALA A 57 -30.27 -7.64 -7.53
C ALA A 57 -31.23 -8.03 -6.38
N TYR A 58 -31.29 -7.30 -5.25
CA TYR A 58 -31.97 -7.82 -4.04
C TYR A 58 -32.95 -6.91 -3.28
N LEU A 59 -33.27 -5.70 -3.74
CA LEU A 59 -34.17 -4.79 -3.00
C LEU A 59 -35.44 -4.32 -3.74
N GLU A 60 -35.91 -5.06 -4.74
CA GLU A 60 -37.21 -4.80 -5.38
C GLU A 60 -38.26 -5.91 -5.13
N ARG A 61 -38.10 -6.69 -4.06
CA ARG A 61 -39.19 -7.51 -3.54
C ARG A 61 -39.61 -6.96 -2.19
N ALA A 62 -40.50 -5.97 -2.26
CA ALA A 62 -41.33 -5.51 -1.17
C ALA A 62 -41.84 -6.72 -0.35
N THR A 63 -41.24 -6.97 0.80
CA THR A 63 -41.86 -7.80 1.81
C THR A 63 -42.88 -6.92 2.53
N PRO A 64 -44.19 -7.24 2.47
CA PRO A 64 -45.15 -6.59 3.34
C PRO A 64 -44.73 -6.85 4.79
N ARG A 65 -44.93 -5.86 5.66
CA ARG A 65 -44.80 -5.97 7.12
C ARG A 65 -45.70 -7.11 7.63
N GLY A 66 -45.18 -8.32 7.57
CA GLY A 66 -45.76 -9.52 8.14
C GLY A 66 -44.80 -10.02 9.21
N ASP A 67 -45.34 -10.26 10.38
CA ASP A 67 -44.69 -10.78 11.58
C ASP A 67 -43.94 -12.09 11.26
N ILE A 68 -42.63 -12.02 11.03
CA ILE A 68 -41.78 -13.19 10.84
C ILE A 68 -40.89 -13.35 12.08
N ARG A 69 -41.49 -13.86 13.16
CA ARG A 69 -40.80 -14.77 14.08
C ARG A 69 -40.38 -16.03 13.30
N ARG A 70 -39.33 -15.95 12.48
CA ARG A 70 -38.59 -17.15 12.05
C ARG A 70 -37.19 -17.02 12.58
N GLY A 71 -36.80 -18.02 13.35
CA GLY A 71 -35.49 -18.13 13.97
C GLY A 71 -34.42 -17.84 12.94
N VAL A 72 -33.75 -16.71 13.13
CA VAL A 72 -32.42 -16.49 12.62
C VAL A 72 -31.60 -17.62 13.23
N PRO A 73 -31.10 -18.61 12.45
CA PRO A 73 -30.12 -19.51 13.00
C PRO A 73 -29.00 -18.60 13.47
N SER A 74 -28.75 -18.59 14.78
CA SER A 74 -27.57 -17.97 15.35
C SER A 74 -26.39 -18.54 14.58
N ALA A 75 -25.89 -17.79 13.61
CA ALA A 75 -24.63 -18.04 12.97
C ALA A 75 -23.61 -17.74 14.06
N THR A 76 -23.45 -18.70 14.96
CA THR A 76 -22.38 -18.77 15.94
C THR A 76 -21.13 -18.59 15.12
N GLY A 77 -20.55 -17.39 15.20
CA GLY A 77 -19.38 -17.00 14.44
C GLY A 77 -18.32 -18.05 14.66
N LYS A 78 -18.15 -18.95 13.69
CA LYS A 78 -16.94 -19.74 13.62
C LYS A 78 -15.86 -18.71 13.31
N PRO A 79 -14.91 -18.45 14.22
CA PRO A 79 -13.82 -17.53 13.92
C PRO A 79 -13.20 -18.03 12.60
N PHE A 80 -12.97 -17.10 11.68
CA PHE A 80 -12.35 -17.38 10.38
C PHE A 80 -11.03 -18.13 10.59
N ALA A 81 -11.10 -19.46 10.60
CA ALA A 81 -10.00 -20.38 10.83
C ALA A 81 -9.15 -20.57 9.55
N PHE A 82 -9.08 -19.56 8.69
CA PHE A 82 -8.39 -19.67 7.41
C PHE A 82 -6.88 -19.40 7.49
N PHE A 83 -6.36 -18.86 8.60
CA PHE A 83 -4.94 -18.50 8.74
C PHE A 83 -4.15 -19.29 9.78
N ARG A 84 -4.65 -20.47 10.20
CA ARG A 84 -3.87 -21.43 11.00
C ARG A 84 -3.77 -22.80 10.34
N ARG A 85 -3.54 -22.85 9.03
CA ARG A 85 -2.80 -24.01 8.51
C ARG A 85 -1.36 -23.86 8.96
N SER A 86 -1.05 -24.47 10.10
CA SER A 86 0.30 -24.88 10.47
C SER A 86 0.88 -25.64 9.28
N LEU A 87 1.57 -24.92 8.40
CA LEU A 87 2.35 -25.51 7.32
C LEU A 87 3.52 -26.22 8.00
N THR A 88 3.30 -27.49 8.37
CA THR A 88 4.37 -28.42 8.70
C THR A 88 5.09 -28.74 7.39
N ILE A 89 5.82 -27.76 6.87
CA ILE A 89 6.68 -27.94 5.71
C ILE A 89 7.75 -28.92 6.17
N SER A 90 7.78 -30.10 5.54
CA SER A 90 8.87 -31.06 5.76
C SER A 90 10.20 -30.33 5.53
N ARG A 91 11.20 -30.60 6.38
CA ARG A 91 12.51 -29.92 6.29
C ARG A 91 13.12 -30.00 4.88
N LEU A 92 12.80 -31.05 4.13
CA LEU A 92 13.21 -31.22 2.73
C LEU A 92 12.55 -30.20 1.79
N ALA A 93 11.25 -29.96 1.95
CA ALA A 93 10.54 -28.97 1.13
C ALA A 93 11.05 -27.55 1.41
N ALA A 94 11.39 -27.22 2.66
CA ALA A 94 12.00 -25.94 3.00
C ALA A 94 13.39 -25.77 2.34
N ALA A 95 14.22 -26.82 2.34
CA ALA A 95 15.54 -26.80 1.71
C ALA A 95 15.47 -26.62 0.19
N VAL A 96 14.51 -27.28 -0.48
CA VAL A 96 14.30 -27.14 -1.94
C VAL A 96 13.87 -25.72 -2.29
N VAL A 97 12.94 -25.14 -1.53
CA VAL A 97 12.51 -23.75 -1.74
C VAL A 97 13.68 -22.79 -1.57
N LEU A 98 14.52 -22.98 -0.55
CA LEU A 98 15.69 -22.15 -0.32
C LEU A 98 16.75 -22.30 -1.42
N ALA A 99 16.96 -23.52 -1.95
CA ALA A 99 17.87 -23.73 -3.08
C ALA A 99 17.35 -23.03 -4.34
N LEU A 100 16.04 -23.12 -4.62
CA LEU A 100 15.41 -22.45 -5.76
C LEU A 100 15.51 -20.93 -5.66
N THR A 101 15.30 -20.34 -4.48
CA THR A 101 15.44 -18.88 -4.31
C THR A 101 16.87 -18.42 -4.53
N ILE A 102 17.87 -19.17 -4.08
CA ILE A 102 19.29 -18.86 -4.33
C ILE A 102 19.59 -18.91 -5.84
N ILE A 103 19.14 -19.96 -6.54
CA ILE A 103 19.36 -20.11 -7.98
C ILE A 103 18.72 -18.95 -8.76
N ILE A 104 17.47 -18.60 -8.45
CA ILE A 104 16.76 -17.49 -9.09
C ILE A 104 17.45 -16.15 -8.83
N THR A 105 17.94 -15.93 -7.60
CA THR A 105 18.64 -14.68 -7.26
C THR A 105 19.97 -14.57 -7.99
N ALA A 106 20.69 -15.68 -8.14
CA ALA A 106 21.95 -15.73 -8.87
C ALA A 106 21.75 -15.46 -10.37
N THR A 107 20.69 -15.99 -11.00
CA THR A 107 20.42 -15.76 -12.43
C THR A 107 19.97 -14.33 -12.73
N ILE A 108 19.18 -13.71 -11.85
CA ILE A 108 18.79 -12.30 -12.03
C ILE A 108 20.03 -11.39 -11.93
N SER A 109 20.92 -11.67 -10.97
CA SER A 109 22.13 -10.88 -10.75
C SER A 109 23.12 -10.96 -11.93
N SER A 110 23.23 -12.12 -12.58
CA SER A 110 24.12 -12.30 -13.74
C SER A 110 23.60 -11.57 -14.98
N VAL A 111 22.28 -11.53 -15.19
CA VAL A 111 21.66 -10.78 -16.30
C VAL A 111 21.87 -9.28 -16.16
N TRP A 112 21.78 -8.75 -14.93
CA TRP A 112 22.04 -7.33 -14.68
C TRP A 112 23.52 -6.98 -14.82
N SER A 113 24.43 -7.84 -14.34
CA SER A 113 25.87 -7.61 -14.44
C SER A 113 26.36 -7.64 -15.90
N ALA A 114 25.78 -8.50 -16.75
CA ALA A 114 26.13 -8.55 -18.17
C ALA A 114 25.74 -7.27 -18.93
N LYS A 115 24.78 -6.49 -18.42
CA LYS A 115 24.32 -5.24 -19.05
C LYS A 115 25.13 -4.01 -18.62
N ALA A 116 25.85 -4.09 -17.49
CA ALA A 116 26.63 -2.98 -16.96
C ALA A 116 27.99 -2.77 -17.64
N THR A 117 28.46 -3.73 -18.45
CA THR A 117 29.80 -3.69 -19.07
C THR A 117 29.85 -2.99 -20.44
N GLY A 118 28.73 -2.50 -20.97
CA GLY A 118 28.63 -2.06 -22.37
C GLY A 118 28.41 -0.57 -22.62
N ASP A 119 28.00 0.23 -21.63
CA ASP A 119 27.60 1.62 -21.85
C ASP A 119 28.46 2.56 -21.01
N SER A 120 29.51 3.11 -21.61
CA SER A 120 30.23 4.26 -21.06
C SER A 120 29.29 5.47 -21.11
N ILE A 121 28.54 5.69 -20.03
CA ILE A 121 27.61 6.81 -19.91
C ILE A 121 28.43 8.11 -19.98
N ARG A 122 28.41 8.77 -21.14
CA ARG A 122 28.97 10.11 -21.34
C ARG A 122 27.97 11.10 -20.76
N ILE A 123 28.18 11.54 -19.53
CA ILE A 123 27.33 12.55 -18.89
C ILE A 123 27.68 13.90 -19.51
N GLU A 124 26.88 14.34 -20.47
CA GLU A 124 26.98 15.68 -21.06
C GLU A 124 26.13 16.64 -20.20
N TYR A 125 26.80 17.48 -19.40
CA TYR A 125 26.13 18.47 -18.56
C TYR A 125 25.65 19.63 -19.44
N VAL A 126 24.39 19.62 -19.84
CA VAL A 126 23.74 20.79 -20.45
C VAL A 126 23.21 21.69 -19.32
N SER A 127 24.03 22.66 -18.90
CA SER A 127 23.58 23.71 -17.98
C SER A 127 22.84 24.80 -18.76
N THR A 128 21.51 24.77 -18.77
CA THR A 128 20.71 25.92 -19.20
C THR A 128 20.71 26.95 -18.06
N TYR A 129 21.66 27.89 -18.10
CA TYR A 129 21.57 29.09 -17.27
C TYR A 129 20.44 29.99 -17.81
N PRO A 130 19.48 30.44 -16.97
CA PRO A 130 18.55 31.46 -17.40
C PRO A 130 19.31 32.76 -17.62
N LEU A 131 19.07 33.43 -18.76
CA LEU A 131 19.51 34.81 -19.01
C LEU A 131 18.91 35.69 -17.91
N ILE A 132 19.73 36.08 -16.93
CA ILE A 132 19.40 37.18 -16.03
C ILE A 132 19.86 38.44 -16.74
N ASP A 133 18.90 39.21 -17.25
CA ASP A 133 19.13 40.52 -17.84
C ASP A 133 19.51 41.48 -16.70
N VAL A 134 20.80 41.74 -16.54
CA VAL A 134 21.32 42.64 -15.50
C VAL A 134 21.08 44.07 -15.99
N GLN A 135 20.01 44.70 -15.51
CA GLN A 135 19.80 46.14 -15.68
C GLN A 135 20.99 46.91 -15.10
N GLU A 136 21.74 47.59 -15.96
CA GLU A 136 22.78 48.55 -15.57
C GLU A 136 22.17 49.65 -14.71
N TYR A 137 22.47 49.64 -13.41
CA TYR A 137 22.24 50.79 -12.54
C TYR A 137 23.42 51.75 -12.73
N SER A 138 23.19 52.86 -13.45
CA SER A 138 24.15 53.97 -13.51
C SER A 138 24.12 54.71 -12.18
N LEU A 139 25.23 54.67 -11.44
CA LEU A 139 25.45 55.48 -10.26
C LEU A 139 25.66 56.94 -10.69
N ILE A 140 24.69 57.80 -10.41
CA ILE A 140 24.83 59.25 -10.56
C ILE A 140 25.75 59.75 -9.44
N GLU A 141 27.01 60.03 -9.75
CA GLU A 141 27.93 60.73 -8.86
C GLU A 141 27.43 62.15 -8.57
N LYS A 142 27.06 62.40 -7.32
CA LYS A 142 26.67 63.73 -6.84
C LYS A 142 27.94 64.50 -6.45
N LYS A 143 28.36 65.45 -7.31
CA LYS A 143 29.51 66.34 -7.06
C LYS A 143 29.20 67.28 -5.88
N PRO A 144 30.03 67.34 -4.82
CA PRO A 144 29.92 68.38 -3.80
C PRO A 144 30.47 69.72 -4.33
N GLN A 145 29.82 70.82 -3.91
CA GLN A 145 30.14 72.21 -4.24
C GLN A 145 31.44 72.69 -3.59
#